data_AF-Q6DJR8-F1
#
_entry.id   AF-Q6DJR8-F1
#
_cell.length_a   1.000
_cell.length_b   1.000
_cell.length_c   1.000
_cell.angle_alpha   90.00
_cell.angle_beta   90.00
_cell.angle_gamma   90.00
#
_symmetry.space_group_name_H-M   'P 1'
#
loop_
_entity.id
_entity.type
_entity.pdbx_description
1 polymer ?
#
loop_
_entity_poly.entity_id
_entity_poly.type
_entity_poly.pdbx_seq_one_letter_code
_entity_poly.pdbx_strand_id
1 'polypeptide(L)'
;MGSAALRCFCYGCLFTSVTWTLLLFIYFNFSEESQGFRHVPVKGLEPYKPLPKKIYPRFSRDSMGQHSDPRKGHNGNQLETEANADLSPELGMIFNEQDQDVRDVGYQKHAFNLLISNRLGYHRDVPDTRDSKCAKKTYPPDLPMASIVICFYNEAFSALLRTVHSVLDRTPAQLLHEIILVDDNSELDDLKKDLDGYMQENLSKKVKLVRNKQREGLIRGRMVGASHATGDVLVFLDSHCEVNEMWLQPLLAPIKENPRTVVCPVIDIISADTLIYSSSPVVRGGFNWGLHFKWDPVPLAELGGPEGFSAPFRSPTMAGGLFAMDREYFNMLGQYDSGMDIWGGENLEISFRIWMCGGSLLIVPCSRVGHIFRKRRPYGSPGGHDTMAHNSLRLAHVWMDEYKDQYFALRPELRNRDFGDIRERLALRRRLNCKSFKWYLDNIYPEMQVSGPNAKPQPPVFMNKGQKRPKILQRGRLINMQTNRCLVAQGHPSQKGGLVVAKECDYNDSEQVWSYNEEHELILSNLLCLDMSETRSSDPPRLMKCHGSGGSQQWVFGKSNRLYQVSVGQCLKLVDPMSRKGYVSMAICDGSPSQQWHLEN
;
A
#
# COMPACT_ATOMS: atom_id res chain seq x y z
N MET A 1 -19.26 -39.12 -39.58
CA MET A 1 -19.72 -38.94 -38.18
C MET A 1 -19.35 -37.58 -37.55
N GLY A 2 -18.30 -36.87 -37.98
CA GLY A 2 -17.90 -35.58 -37.37
C GLY A 2 -18.89 -34.40 -37.54
N SER A 3 -19.70 -34.36 -38.62
CA SER A 3 -20.65 -33.27 -38.87
C SER A 3 -21.79 -33.20 -37.85
N ALA A 4 -22.27 -34.35 -37.35
CA ALA A 4 -23.34 -34.40 -36.37
C ALA A 4 -22.88 -33.89 -34.99
N ALA A 5 -21.67 -34.27 -34.56
CA ALA A 5 -21.10 -33.83 -33.29
C ALA A 5 -20.84 -32.30 -33.27
N LEU A 6 -20.33 -31.74 -34.36
CA LEU A 6 -20.11 -30.29 -34.46
C LEU A 6 -21.44 -29.52 -34.43
N ARG A 7 -22.49 -30.02 -35.11
CA ARG A 7 -23.83 -29.44 -35.04
C ARG A 7 -24.39 -29.48 -33.62
N CYS A 8 -24.30 -30.63 -32.92
CA CYS A 8 -24.74 -30.74 -31.53
C CYS A 8 -23.97 -29.79 -30.60
N PHE A 9 -22.66 -29.62 -30.79
CA PHE A 9 -21.86 -28.67 -30.03
C PHE A 9 -22.29 -27.22 -30.29
N CYS A 10 -22.47 -26.82 -31.55
CA CYS A 10 -22.95 -25.48 -31.91
C CYS A 10 -24.37 -25.21 -31.37
N TYR A 11 -25.29 -26.18 -31.45
CA TYR A 11 -26.61 -26.07 -30.84
C TYR A 11 -26.54 -25.96 -29.31
N GLY A 12 -25.61 -26.69 -28.66
CA GLY A 12 -25.34 -26.57 -27.24
C GLY A 12 -24.87 -25.16 -26.84
N CYS A 13 -23.89 -24.60 -27.56
CA CYS A 13 -23.41 -23.23 -27.33
C CYS A 13 -24.49 -22.16 -27.58
N LEU A 14 -25.32 -22.34 -28.61
CA LEU A 14 -26.44 -21.44 -28.88
C LEU A 14 -27.50 -21.51 -27.78
N PHE A 15 -27.85 -22.71 -27.33
CA PHE A 15 -28.84 -22.90 -26.28
C PHE A 15 -28.35 -22.32 -24.94
N THR A 16 -27.08 -22.53 -24.57
CA THR A 16 -26.49 -21.95 -23.35
C THR A 16 -26.38 -20.44 -23.42
N SER A 17 -26.01 -19.87 -24.58
CA SER A 17 -25.98 -18.42 -24.76
C SER A 17 -27.38 -17.80 -24.63
N VAL A 18 -28.39 -18.39 -25.27
CA VAL A 18 -29.78 -17.88 -25.20
C VAL A 18 -30.35 -17.99 -23.79
N THR A 19 -30.08 -19.10 -23.08
CA THR A 19 -30.50 -19.25 -21.67
C THR A 19 -29.80 -18.25 -20.76
N TRP A 20 -28.51 -18.00 -20.93
CA TRP A 20 -27.80 -16.97 -20.16
C TRP A 20 -28.31 -15.55 -20.46
N THR A 21 -28.60 -15.23 -21.72
CA THR A 21 -29.19 -13.94 -22.09
C THR A 21 -30.60 -13.76 -21.51
N LEU A 22 -31.44 -14.79 -21.54
CA LEU A 22 -32.78 -14.77 -20.92
C LEU A 22 -32.69 -14.64 -19.39
N LEU A 23 -31.78 -15.35 -18.74
CA LEU A 23 -31.57 -15.24 -17.29
C LEU A 23 -31.06 -13.86 -16.90
N LEU A 24 -30.13 -13.27 -17.66
CA LEU A 24 -29.68 -11.89 -17.45
C LEU A 24 -30.82 -10.89 -17.68
N PHE A 25 -31.63 -11.07 -18.73
CA PHE A 25 -32.79 -10.21 -19.00
C PHE A 25 -33.81 -10.30 -17.85
N ILE A 26 -34.15 -11.50 -17.38
CA ILE A 26 -35.04 -11.70 -16.23
C ILE A 26 -34.43 -11.09 -14.97
N TYR A 27 -33.13 -11.29 -14.72
CA TYR A 27 -32.42 -10.70 -13.58
C TYR A 27 -32.49 -9.17 -13.60
N PHE A 28 -32.21 -8.54 -14.74
CA PHE A 28 -32.29 -7.08 -14.86
C PHE A 28 -33.73 -6.56 -14.73
N ASN A 29 -34.72 -7.21 -15.36
CA ASN A 29 -36.13 -6.77 -15.25
C ASN A 29 -36.70 -6.99 -13.84
N PHE A 30 -36.43 -8.13 -13.20
CA PHE A 30 -36.88 -8.37 -11.82
C PHE A 30 -36.10 -7.53 -10.80
N SER A 31 -34.83 -7.22 -11.07
CA SER A 31 -34.09 -6.28 -10.22
C SER A 31 -34.58 -4.83 -10.38
N GLU A 32 -35.20 -4.47 -11.51
CA GLU A 32 -35.90 -3.19 -11.68
C GLU A 32 -37.30 -3.16 -11.02
N GLU A 33 -38.05 -4.26 -10.99
CA GLU A 33 -39.41 -4.28 -10.41
C GLU A 33 -39.50 -4.62 -8.90
N SER A 34 -38.42 -5.07 -8.25
CA SER A 34 -38.48 -5.54 -6.85
C SER A 34 -37.74 -4.68 -5.81
N GLN A 35 -37.30 -3.47 -6.17
CA GLN A 35 -36.80 -2.53 -5.16
C GLN A 35 -37.49 -1.17 -5.27
N GLY A 36 -38.26 -0.85 -4.24
CA GLY A 36 -38.63 0.52 -3.91
C GLY A 36 -37.40 1.34 -3.49
N PHE A 37 -36.53 1.65 -4.45
CA PHE A 37 -35.51 2.69 -4.36
C PHE A 37 -35.97 3.89 -5.21
N ARG A 38 -37.02 4.57 -4.73
CA ARG A 38 -37.17 5.99 -5.06
C ARG A 38 -36.14 6.72 -4.19
N HIS A 39 -35.28 7.50 -4.84
CA HIS A 39 -34.12 8.27 -4.32
C HIS A 39 -32.72 7.64 -4.49
N VAL A 40 -32.38 7.22 -5.71
CA VAL A 40 -31.00 7.41 -6.23
C VAL A 40 -31.10 7.80 -7.70
N PRO A 41 -30.71 9.01 -8.11
CA PRO A 41 -30.66 9.37 -9.52
C PRO A 41 -29.46 8.68 -10.16
N VAL A 42 -29.70 7.64 -10.96
CA VAL A 42 -28.76 7.20 -11.98
C VAL A 42 -28.76 8.26 -13.07
N LYS A 43 -27.93 9.30 -12.92
CA LYS A 43 -27.59 10.19 -14.04
C LYS A 43 -26.47 9.53 -14.85
N GLY A 44 -26.85 9.01 -16.01
CA GLY A 44 -25.94 8.73 -17.11
C GLY A 44 -25.12 9.95 -17.50
N LEU A 45 -24.02 9.67 -18.20
CA LEU A 45 -23.00 10.63 -18.66
C LEU A 45 -23.59 11.99 -19.07
N GLU A 46 -23.45 12.99 -18.19
CA GLU A 46 -23.47 14.41 -18.55
C GLU A 46 -22.14 15.03 -18.12
N PRO A 47 -21.61 16.04 -18.84
CA PRO A 47 -20.30 16.61 -18.56
C PRO A 47 -20.29 17.28 -17.18
N TYR A 48 -19.26 16.97 -16.40
CA TYR A 48 -18.96 17.50 -15.08
C TYR A 48 -19.15 19.04 -15.03
N LYS A 49 -20.12 19.52 -14.25
CA LYS A 49 -20.11 20.91 -13.78
C LYS A 49 -19.06 21.01 -12.67
N PRO A 50 -18.21 22.06 -12.65
CA PRO A 50 -17.12 22.15 -11.68
C PRO A 50 -17.68 22.29 -10.27
N LEU A 51 -17.16 21.48 -9.33
CA LEU A 51 -17.42 21.66 -7.90
C LEU A 51 -17.06 23.09 -7.47
N PRO A 52 -17.81 23.68 -6.53
CA PRO A 52 -17.51 25.01 -6.02
C PRO A 52 -16.11 25.03 -5.40
N LYS A 53 -15.28 25.95 -5.90
CA LYS A 53 -13.95 26.26 -5.36
C LYS A 53 -14.05 26.64 -3.88
N LYS A 54 -13.14 26.05 -3.09
CA LYS A 54 -12.63 26.52 -1.78
C LYS A 54 -13.59 26.44 -0.58
N ILE A 55 -13.36 25.46 0.30
CA ILE A 55 -13.09 25.72 1.73
C ILE A 55 -12.03 24.70 2.19
N TYR A 56 -10.75 25.11 2.20
CA TYR A 56 -9.75 24.44 3.04
C TYR A 56 -9.91 25.02 4.45
N PRO A 57 -10.09 24.19 5.51
CA PRO A 57 -9.94 24.70 6.86
C PRO A 57 -8.46 25.02 7.08
N ARG A 58 -8.12 26.31 7.15
CA ARG A 58 -6.85 26.78 7.72
C ARG A 58 -6.85 26.36 9.19
N PHE A 59 -6.08 25.33 9.55
CA PHE A 59 -5.58 25.22 10.91
C PHE A 59 -4.42 26.21 11.05
N SER A 60 -4.78 27.47 11.36
CA SER A 60 -3.83 28.49 11.77
C SER A 60 -3.31 28.13 13.17
N ARG A 61 -1.99 27.99 13.25
CA ARG A 61 -1.23 27.82 14.49
C ARG A 61 -1.07 29.20 15.12
N ASP A 62 -2.06 29.65 15.90
CA ASP A 62 -1.96 30.87 16.71
C ASP A 62 -1.49 30.52 18.12
N SER A 63 -0.24 30.84 18.44
CA SER A 63 0.08 31.83 19.47
C SER A 63 1.61 31.98 19.60
N MET A 64 2.09 33.12 19.14
CA MET A 64 3.41 33.65 19.47
C MET A 64 3.43 34.18 20.92
N GLY A 65 4.48 33.81 21.65
CA GLY A 65 5.29 34.71 22.46
C GLY A 65 4.68 35.39 23.69
N GLN A 66 5.08 34.91 24.87
CA GLN A 66 5.54 35.82 25.93
C GLN A 66 6.60 35.15 26.82
N HIS A 67 7.74 35.83 26.90
CA HIS A 67 8.89 35.56 27.75
C HIS A 67 8.53 35.71 29.25
N SER A 68 8.96 34.75 30.08
CA SER A 68 9.50 35.06 31.42
C SER A 68 10.32 33.90 32.01
N ASP A 69 11.52 34.29 32.43
CA ASP A 69 12.71 33.68 33.05
C ASP A 69 12.58 32.42 33.97
N PRO A 70 13.61 31.54 34.07
CA PRO A 70 13.57 30.27 34.78
C PRO A 70 14.21 30.37 36.18
N ARG A 71 13.59 29.76 37.21
CA ARG A 71 14.28 29.32 38.45
C ARG A 71 13.32 28.56 39.38
N LYS A 72 13.83 27.45 39.94
CA LYS A 72 13.26 26.51 40.94
C LYS A 72 12.32 25.45 40.33
N GLY A 73 12.48 24.15 40.53
CA GLY A 73 13.27 23.40 41.50
C GLY A 73 12.38 22.28 42.07
N HIS A 74 12.85 21.04 41.90
CA HIS A 74 12.45 19.78 42.58
C HIS A 74 11.23 18.96 42.15
N ASN A 75 11.58 17.69 41.85
CA ASN A 75 10.89 16.42 42.13
C ASN A 75 9.65 16.05 41.33
N GLY A 76 9.79 15.04 40.46
CA GLY A 76 8.65 14.34 39.86
C GLY A 76 9.10 13.32 38.82
N ASN A 77 8.92 12.05 39.17
CA ASN A 77 9.13 10.83 38.40
C ASN A 77 8.88 10.90 36.88
N GLN A 78 9.78 10.23 36.14
CA GLN A 78 9.59 9.53 34.86
C GLN A 78 8.36 9.96 34.04
N LEU A 79 8.55 10.96 33.17
CA LEU A 79 7.69 11.16 32.01
C LEU A 79 7.98 10.04 31.00
N GLU A 80 7.09 9.04 30.97
CA GLU A 80 6.90 8.19 29.81
C GLU A 80 6.48 9.06 28.62
N THR A 81 7.14 8.84 27.50
CA THR A 81 7.00 9.52 26.22
C THR A 81 5.55 9.64 25.75
N GLU A 82 5.01 10.85 25.85
CA GLU A 82 3.95 11.40 24.99
C GLU A 82 4.47 11.44 23.54
N ALA A 83 3.97 10.58 22.65
CA ALA A 83 3.91 10.79 21.18
C ALA A 83 3.37 9.55 20.41
N ASN A 84 2.25 8.96 20.82
CA ASN A 84 1.38 8.27 19.86
C ASN A 84 0.24 9.22 19.56
N ALA A 85 0.39 10.04 18.52
CA ALA A 85 -0.74 10.74 17.93
C ALA A 85 -1.60 9.69 17.20
N ASP A 86 -2.32 8.86 17.97
CA ASP A 86 -3.27 7.90 17.43
C ASP A 86 -4.30 8.71 16.66
N LEU A 87 -4.30 8.50 15.34
CA LEU A 87 -5.31 9.07 14.45
C LEU A 87 -6.68 8.69 15.00
N SER A 88 -7.51 9.69 15.30
CA SER A 88 -8.86 9.44 15.78
C SER A 88 -9.55 8.44 14.85
N PRO A 89 -10.10 7.32 15.36
CA PRO A 89 -10.86 6.38 14.54
C PRO A 89 -12.01 7.06 13.78
N GLU A 90 -12.50 8.20 14.28
CA GLU A 90 -13.57 8.99 13.68
C GLU A 90 -13.13 9.78 12.42
N LEU A 91 -11.83 9.84 12.07
CA LEU A 91 -11.37 10.49 10.84
C LEU A 91 -11.97 9.86 9.57
N GLY A 92 -12.27 8.57 9.61
CA GLY A 92 -12.95 7.86 8.53
C GLY A 92 -14.48 7.90 8.59
N MET A 93 -15.06 8.48 9.64
CA MET A 93 -16.49 8.43 9.88
C MET A 93 -17.25 9.23 8.82
N ILE A 94 -18.26 8.60 8.25
CA ILE A 94 -19.14 9.18 7.25
C ILE A 94 -20.27 9.86 8.00
N PHE A 95 -20.38 11.17 7.83
CA PHE A 95 -21.41 11.99 8.48
C PHE A 95 -22.58 12.32 7.56
N ASN A 96 -22.38 12.23 6.25
CA ASN A 96 -23.38 12.56 5.23
C ASN A 96 -23.08 11.82 3.91
N GLU A 97 -23.96 11.99 2.92
CA GLU A 97 -23.80 11.37 1.59
C GLU A 97 -22.56 11.88 0.84
N GLN A 98 -22.14 13.13 1.05
CA GLN A 98 -20.94 13.69 0.39
C GLN A 98 -19.66 13.01 0.88
N ASP A 99 -19.57 12.70 2.18
CA ASP A 99 -18.47 11.92 2.73
C ASP A 99 -18.41 10.51 2.12
N GLN A 100 -19.58 9.88 1.96
CA GLN A 100 -19.71 8.56 1.32
C GLN A 100 -19.20 8.62 -0.13
N ASP A 101 -19.63 9.62 -0.89
CA ASP A 101 -19.20 9.82 -2.28
C ASP A 101 -17.69 10.02 -2.39
N VAL A 102 -17.10 10.86 -1.53
CA VAL A 102 -15.63 11.09 -1.52
C VAL A 102 -14.88 9.81 -1.20
N ARG A 103 -15.35 9.03 -0.22
CA ARG A 103 -14.75 7.73 0.12
C ARG A 103 -14.83 6.77 -1.08
N ASP A 104 -16.00 6.59 -1.66
CA ASP A 104 -16.26 5.59 -2.69
C ASP A 104 -15.54 5.95 -4.00
N VAL A 105 -15.56 7.23 -4.40
CA VAL A 105 -14.73 7.74 -5.51
C VAL A 105 -13.25 7.55 -5.22
N GLY A 106 -12.81 7.75 -3.97
CA GLY A 106 -11.44 7.50 -3.53
C GLY A 106 -10.98 6.06 -3.79
N TYR A 107 -11.78 5.09 -3.34
CA TYR A 107 -11.51 3.68 -3.59
C TYR A 107 -11.60 3.31 -5.06
N GLN A 108 -12.52 3.90 -5.83
CA GLN A 108 -12.68 3.65 -7.26
C GLN A 108 -11.51 4.22 -8.09
N LYS A 109 -11.05 5.44 -7.80
CA LYS A 109 -10.01 6.11 -8.59
C LYS A 109 -8.60 5.83 -8.09
N HIS A 110 -8.38 5.80 -6.78
CA HIS A 110 -7.04 5.78 -6.18
C HIS A 110 -6.73 4.51 -5.38
N ALA A 111 -7.73 3.66 -5.14
CA ALA A 111 -7.61 2.40 -4.38
C ALA A 111 -7.15 2.55 -2.92
N PHE A 112 -7.51 3.67 -2.28
CA PHE A 112 -7.41 3.91 -0.84
C PHE A 112 -8.47 4.93 -0.38
N ASN A 113 -8.62 5.11 0.93
CA ASN A 113 -9.60 5.99 1.53
C ASN A 113 -9.24 7.49 1.35
N LEU A 114 -9.75 8.09 0.27
CA LEU A 114 -9.52 9.52 -0.04
C LEU A 114 -10.13 10.46 1.01
N LEU A 115 -11.24 10.07 1.65
CA LEU A 115 -11.89 10.89 2.68
C LEU A 115 -10.96 11.16 3.85
N ILE A 116 -10.34 10.10 4.38
CA ILE A 116 -9.34 10.23 5.46
C ILE A 116 -8.14 11.04 4.96
N SER A 117 -7.63 10.73 3.76
CA SER A 117 -6.50 11.49 3.19
C SER A 117 -6.80 12.99 3.13
N ASN A 118 -7.97 13.39 2.68
CA ASN A 118 -8.32 14.82 2.61
C ASN A 118 -8.42 15.47 4.00
N ARG A 119 -8.94 14.75 5.01
CA ARG A 119 -9.11 15.24 6.38
C ARG A 119 -7.80 15.35 7.17
N LEU A 120 -6.80 14.52 6.85
CA LEU A 120 -5.49 14.53 7.52
C LEU A 120 -4.67 15.79 7.24
N GLY A 121 -4.94 16.50 6.14
CA GLY A 121 -4.07 17.56 5.64
C GLY A 121 -2.74 17.03 5.11
N TYR A 122 -1.77 17.93 4.95
CA TYR A 122 -0.48 17.64 4.31
C TYR A 122 0.72 17.60 5.28
N HIS A 123 0.58 18.12 6.50
CA HIS A 123 1.65 18.32 7.48
C HIS A 123 1.42 17.51 8.76
N ARG A 124 0.90 16.28 8.64
CA ARG A 124 0.66 15.45 9.83
C ARG A 124 1.97 14.93 10.44
N ASP A 125 1.96 14.74 11.75
CA ASP A 125 2.99 13.98 12.44
C ASP A 125 2.84 12.48 12.19
N VAL A 126 3.97 11.76 12.21
CA VAL A 126 4.04 10.30 12.09
C VAL A 126 4.87 9.74 13.23
N PRO A 127 4.58 8.53 13.74
CA PRO A 127 5.38 7.93 14.81
C PRO A 127 6.81 7.63 14.33
N ASP A 128 7.80 7.81 15.20
CA ASP A 128 9.17 7.36 14.95
C ASP A 128 9.23 5.83 15.06
N THR A 129 9.25 5.15 13.92
CA THR A 129 9.24 3.69 13.82
C THR A 129 10.63 3.06 13.77
N ARG A 130 11.68 3.86 13.96
CA ARG A 130 13.08 3.39 13.93
C ARG A 130 13.43 2.61 15.20
N ASP A 131 14.47 1.79 15.10
CA ASP A 131 15.06 1.17 16.29
C ASP A 131 15.63 2.27 17.22
N SER A 132 15.45 2.12 18.53
CA SER A 132 15.94 3.06 19.54
C SER A 132 17.45 3.39 19.43
N LYS A 133 18.26 2.49 18.86
CA LYS A 133 19.68 2.73 18.57
C LYS A 133 19.91 3.75 17.45
N CYS A 134 18.99 3.88 16.50
CA CYS A 134 19.10 4.81 15.38
C CYS A 134 19.12 6.28 15.82
N ALA A 135 18.40 6.62 16.89
CA ALA A 135 18.40 7.97 17.46
C ALA A 135 19.78 8.41 18.00
N LYS A 136 20.67 7.45 18.31
CA LYS A 136 22.03 7.71 18.84
C LYS A 136 23.09 7.72 17.74
N LYS A 137 22.75 7.38 16.48
CA LYS A 137 23.71 7.37 15.38
C LYS A 137 24.02 8.80 14.92
N THR A 138 25.30 9.06 14.68
CA THR A 138 25.79 10.31 14.08
C THR A 138 26.20 10.05 12.64
N TYR A 139 26.05 11.05 11.79
CA TYR A 139 26.42 10.98 10.37
C TYR A 139 27.43 12.09 10.05
N PRO A 140 28.29 11.92 9.03
CA PRO A 140 29.22 12.96 8.61
C PRO A 140 28.51 14.30 8.35
N PRO A 141 29.10 15.45 8.69
CA PRO A 141 28.47 16.76 8.47
C PRO A 141 28.40 17.16 6.99
N ASP A 142 29.29 16.62 6.17
CA ASP A 142 29.51 16.92 4.75
C ASP A 142 28.91 15.83 3.85
N LEU A 143 27.63 15.49 4.05
CA LEU A 143 26.89 14.56 3.19
C LEU A 143 26.56 15.19 1.82
N PRO A 144 26.48 14.39 0.74
CA PRO A 144 26.12 14.87 -0.59
C PRO A 144 24.69 15.41 -0.65
N MET A 145 24.41 16.32 -1.57
CA MET A 145 23.06 16.88 -1.72
C MET A 145 22.16 15.97 -2.59
N ALA A 146 20.91 15.82 -2.18
CA ALA A 146 19.95 14.92 -2.82
C ALA A 146 18.94 15.65 -3.71
N SER A 147 18.72 15.13 -4.92
CA SER A 147 17.55 15.45 -5.76
C SER A 147 16.49 14.37 -5.57
N ILE A 148 15.34 14.75 -5.04
CA ILE A 148 14.22 13.83 -4.80
C ILE A 148 13.35 13.79 -6.05
N VAL A 149 13.16 12.62 -6.66
CA VAL A 149 12.35 12.43 -7.87
C VAL A 149 11.06 11.69 -7.50
N ILE A 150 9.92 12.35 -7.73
CA ILE A 150 8.59 11.81 -7.44
C ILE A 150 7.81 11.73 -8.76
N CYS A 151 7.60 10.51 -9.27
CA CYS A 151 6.78 10.28 -10.45
C CYS A 151 5.32 10.05 -10.04
N PHE A 152 4.38 10.62 -10.80
CA PHE A 152 2.96 10.44 -10.53
C PHE A 152 2.13 10.34 -11.82
N TYR A 153 1.04 9.58 -11.74
CA TYR A 153 0.03 9.45 -12.77
C TYR A 153 -1.33 9.27 -12.08
N ASN A 154 -2.24 10.22 -12.26
CA ASN A 154 -3.58 10.21 -11.64
C ASN A 154 -3.55 10.01 -10.11
N GLU A 155 -2.52 10.54 -9.46
CA GLU A 155 -2.39 10.45 -8.01
C GLU A 155 -3.39 11.38 -7.30
N ALA A 156 -3.89 10.98 -6.13
CA ALA A 156 -4.78 11.86 -5.39
C ALA A 156 -4.02 13.12 -4.95
N PHE A 157 -4.63 14.29 -5.16
CA PHE A 157 -4.02 15.58 -4.82
C PHE A 157 -3.50 15.63 -3.37
N SER A 158 -4.27 15.09 -2.41
CA SER A 158 -3.89 15.05 -1.00
C SER A 158 -2.73 14.10 -0.68
N ALA A 159 -2.63 12.96 -1.37
CA ALA A 159 -1.53 12.03 -1.18
C ALA A 159 -0.23 12.60 -1.75
N LEU A 160 -0.27 13.12 -2.98
CA LEU A 160 0.89 13.75 -3.64
C LEU A 160 1.45 14.89 -2.80
N LEU A 161 0.61 15.83 -2.37
CA LEU A 161 1.07 16.97 -1.58
C LEU A 161 1.56 16.58 -0.19
N ARG A 162 0.99 15.54 0.44
CA ARG A 162 1.51 15.02 1.71
C ARG A 162 2.90 14.41 1.54
N THR A 163 3.17 13.72 0.42
CA THR A 163 4.53 13.26 0.11
C THR A 163 5.49 14.43 -0.02
N VAL A 164 5.14 15.45 -0.81
CA VAL A 164 5.98 16.63 -1.01
C VAL A 164 6.25 17.36 0.30
N HIS A 165 5.21 17.63 1.09
CA HIS A 165 5.35 18.32 2.37
C HIS A 165 6.10 17.48 3.40
N SER A 166 5.90 16.16 3.46
CA SER A 166 6.68 15.30 4.35
C SER A 166 8.20 15.40 4.08
N VAL A 167 8.61 15.50 2.80
CA VAL A 167 10.01 15.69 2.41
C VAL A 167 10.50 17.08 2.80
N LEU A 168 9.70 18.13 2.54
CA LEU A 168 10.08 19.50 2.89
C LEU A 168 10.22 19.70 4.40
N ASP A 169 9.32 19.10 5.18
CA ASP A 169 9.25 19.27 6.64
C ASP A 169 10.34 18.50 7.38
N ARG A 170 10.74 17.31 6.87
CA ARG A 170 11.66 16.39 7.59
C ARG A 170 13.04 16.24 6.98
N THR A 171 13.35 16.96 5.90
CA THR A 171 14.69 16.94 5.29
C THR A 171 15.47 18.22 5.60
N PRO A 172 16.68 18.14 6.16
CA PRO A 172 17.52 19.31 6.40
C PRO A 172 17.79 20.10 5.10
N ALA A 173 17.62 21.43 5.16
CA ALA A 173 17.67 22.29 3.99
C ALA A 173 19.01 22.24 3.22
N GLN A 174 20.11 21.95 3.91
CA GLN A 174 21.44 21.79 3.33
C GLN A 174 21.62 20.46 2.56
N LEU A 175 20.79 19.45 2.82
CA LEU A 175 20.83 18.16 2.13
C LEU A 175 19.82 18.08 0.98
N LEU A 176 18.73 18.85 1.03
CA LEU A 176 17.74 18.90 -0.04
C LEU A 176 18.16 19.86 -1.16
N HIS A 177 18.63 19.31 -2.29
CA HIS A 177 18.94 20.11 -3.47
C HIS A 177 17.67 20.60 -4.17
N GLU A 178 16.82 19.66 -4.55
CA GLU A 178 15.56 19.90 -5.26
C GLU A 178 14.59 18.73 -5.11
N ILE A 179 13.31 19.01 -5.34
CA ILE A 179 12.26 17.99 -5.52
C ILE A 179 11.75 18.12 -6.95
N ILE A 180 11.80 17.05 -7.72
CA ILE A 180 11.34 17.00 -9.11
C ILE A 180 10.10 16.13 -9.18
N LEU A 181 8.95 16.76 -9.40
CA LEU A 181 7.69 16.10 -9.67
C LEU A 181 7.60 15.81 -11.16
N VAL A 182 7.38 14.55 -11.53
CA VAL A 182 7.21 14.13 -12.92
C VAL A 182 5.77 13.69 -13.14
N ASP A 183 4.97 14.52 -13.81
CA ASP A 183 3.62 14.20 -14.27
C ASP A 183 3.72 13.32 -15.52
N ASP A 184 3.40 12.03 -15.38
CA ASP A 184 3.41 11.06 -16.47
C ASP A 184 2.14 11.13 -17.33
N ASN A 185 1.77 12.35 -17.72
CA ASN A 185 0.56 12.69 -18.47
C ASN A 185 -0.74 12.27 -17.77
N SER A 186 -0.93 12.73 -16.53
CA SER A 186 -2.16 12.54 -15.76
C SER A 186 -3.38 13.13 -16.48
N GLU A 187 -4.55 12.57 -16.23
CA GLU A 187 -5.84 12.96 -16.82
C GLU A 187 -6.73 13.72 -15.84
N LEU A 188 -6.45 13.66 -14.54
CA LEU A 188 -7.25 14.34 -13.53
C LEU A 188 -7.04 15.87 -13.59
N ASP A 189 -8.14 16.62 -13.58
CA ASP A 189 -8.15 18.09 -13.75
C ASP A 189 -7.40 18.82 -12.62
N ASP A 190 -7.48 18.32 -11.39
CA ASP A 190 -6.83 18.88 -10.20
C ASP A 190 -5.30 18.78 -10.25
N LEU A 191 -4.76 17.84 -11.04
CA LEU A 191 -3.32 17.71 -11.30
C LEU A 191 -2.80 18.65 -12.41
N LYS A 192 -3.68 19.45 -13.01
CA LYS A 192 -3.32 20.43 -14.05
C LYS A 192 -3.13 21.81 -13.43
N LYS A 193 -4.03 22.76 -13.72
CA LYS A 193 -3.91 24.16 -13.31
C LYS A 193 -3.95 24.33 -11.79
N ASP A 194 -4.70 23.49 -11.08
CA ASP A 194 -4.83 23.59 -9.63
C ASP A 194 -3.51 23.20 -8.94
N LEU A 195 -2.82 22.15 -9.42
CA LEU A 195 -1.46 21.83 -8.97
C LEU A 195 -0.48 22.96 -9.30
N ASP A 196 -0.49 23.50 -10.52
CA ASP A 196 0.40 24.61 -10.91
C ASP A 196 0.22 25.82 -9.98
N GLY A 197 -1.04 26.21 -9.72
CA GLY A 197 -1.38 27.30 -8.81
C GLY A 197 -0.96 27.02 -7.37
N TYR A 198 -1.21 25.81 -6.86
CA TYR A 198 -0.80 25.42 -5.52
C TYR A 198 0.72 25.47 -5.36
N MET A 199 1.47 24.96 -6.33
CA MET A 199 2.93 24.98 -6.33
C MET A 199 3.47 26.41 -6.30
N GLN A 200 2.91 27.31 -7.12
CA GLN A 200 3.34 28.71 -7.19
C GLN A 200 3.05 29.47 -5.89
N GLU A 201 1.91 29.20 -5.26
CA GLU A 201 1.46 29.93 -4.06
C GLU A 201 2.06 29.37 -2.76
N ASN A 202 2.31 28.05 -2.67
CA ASN A 202 2.57 27.38 -1.39
C ASN A 202 3.89 26.60 -1.31
N LEU A 203 4.58 26.33 -2.43
CA LEU A 203 5.82 25.54 -2.41
C LEU A 203 7.06 26.40 -2.66
N SER A 204 8.19 25.94 -2.11
CA SER A 204 9.47 26.59 -2.34
C SER A 204 9.94 26.44 -3.79
N LYS A 205 10.83 27.33 -4.23
CA LYS A 205 11.48 27.26 -5.55
C LYS A 205 12.32 25.99 -5.78
N LYS A 206 12.59 25.20 -4.72
CA LYS A 206 13.26 23.90 -4.82
C LYS A 206 12.35 22.82 -5.42
N VAL A 207 11.03 23.02 -5.44
CA VAL A 207 10.09 22.07 -6.05
C VAL A 207 9.84 22.44 -7.50
N LYS A 208 10.14 21.52 -8.42
CA LYS A 208 9.99 21.67 -9.87
C LYS A 208 8.98 20.66 -10.38
N LEU A 209 8.21 21.05 -11.40
CA LEU A 209 7.27 20.17 -12.09
C LEU A 209 7.70 19.97 -13.54
N VAL A 210 7.82 18.71 -13.93
CA VAL A 210 8.10 18.27 -15.30
C VAL A 210 6.89 17.50 -15.79
N ARG A 211 6.35 17.85 -16.97
CA ARG A 211 5.18 17.19 -17.53
C ARG A 211 5.54 16.45 -18.81
N ASN A 212 5.27 15.14 -18.85
CA ASN A 212 5.41 14.35 -20.06
C ASN A 212 4.30 14.69 -21.06
N LYS A 213 4.63 14.68 -22.36
CA LYS A 213 3.66 14.94 -23.45
C LYS A 213 2.75 13.75 -23.74
N GLN A 214 3.18 12.56 -23.33
CA GLN A 214 2.48 11.29 -23.48
C GLN A 214 2.73 10.45 -22.22
N ARG A 215 1.98 9.36 -22.04
CA ARG A 215 2.15 8.46 -20.90
C ARG A 215 3.36 7.54 -21.15
N GLU A 216 4.50 7.89 -20.55
CA GLU A 216 5.78 7.21 -20.72
C GLU A 216 5.91 5.97 -19.83
N GLY A 217 5.24 5.96 -18.68
CA GLY A 217 5.35 4.94 -17.66
C GLY A 217 6.28 5.29 -16.51
N LEU A 218 6.22 4.53 -15.41
CA LEU A 218 7.04 4.74 -14.22
C LEU A 218 8.54 4.73 -14.55
N ILE A 219 8.96 3.80 -15.38
CA ILE A 219 10.38 3.53 -15.70
C ILE A 219 10.99 4.74 -16.43
N ARG A 220 10.36 5.15 -17.53
CA ARG A 220 10.78 6.31 -18.33
C ARG A 220 10.53 7.62 -17.60
N GLY A 221 9.45 7.74 -16.84
CA GLY A 221 9.19 8.89 -15.95
C GLY A 221 10.33 9.12 -14.96
N ARG A 222 10.87 8.06 -14.35
CA ARG A 222 12.04 8.18 -13.46
C ARG A 222 13.31 8.61 -14.20
N MET A 223 13.53 8.12 -15.42
CA MET A 223 14.66 8.58 -16.25
C MET A 223 14.52 10.05 -16.63
N VAL A 224 13.30 10.51 -16.96
CA VAL A 224 13.00 11.94 -17.20
C VAL A 224 13.27 12.77 -15.95
N GLY A 225 12.85 12.31 -14.76
CA GLY A 225 13.16 12.98 -13.51
C GLY A 225 14.67 13.06 -13.24
N ALA A 226 15.38 11.95 -13.45
CA ALA A 226 16.83 11.88 -13.30
C ALA A 226 17.58 12.79 -14.29
N SER A 227 17.07 12.97 -15.52
CA SER A 227 17.69 13.87 -16.50
C SER A 227 17.54 15.35 -16.16
N HIS A 228 16.55 15.71 -15.34
CA HIS A 228 16.35 17.08 -14.84
C HIS A 228 17.07 17.34 -13.51
N ALA A 229 17.52 16.28 -12.83
CA ALA A 229 18.18 16.35 -11.54
C ALA A 229 19.63 16.82 -11.64
N THR A 230 20.01 17.70 -10.72
CA THR A 230 21.33 18.35 -10.68
C THR A 230 22.09 18.14 -9.37
N GLY A 231 21.49 17.51 -8.37
CA GLY A 231 22.17 17.11 -7.13
C GLY A 231 23.10 15.91 -7.32
N ASP A 232 23.88 15.62 -6.28
CA ASP A 232 24.88 14.54 -6.30
C ASP A 232 24.20 13.16 -6.26
N VAL A 233 23.16 13.02 -5.42
CA VAL A 233 22.43 11.77 -5.21
C VAL A 233 21.00 11.90 -5.74
N LEU A 234 20.54 10.89 -6.49
CA LEU A 234 19.14 10.72 -6.85
C LEU A 234 18.44 9.93 -5.73
N VAL A 235 17.29 10.42 -5.27
CA VAL A 235 16.41 9.67 -4.38
C VAL A 235 15.04 9.55 -5.03
N PHE A 236 14.63 8.34 -5.36
CA PHE A 236 13.32 8.07 -5.92
C PHE A 236 12.34 7.79 -4.80
N LEU A 237 11.16 8.41 -4.87
CA LEU A 237 10.01 8.13 -4.00
C LEU A 237 8.76 7.96 -4.85
N ASP A 238 7.86 7.09 -4.41
CA ASP A 238 6.51 7.04 -4.97
C ASP A 238 5.68 8.23 -4.46
N SER A 239 4.61 8.58 -5.17
CA SER A 239 3.80 9.79 -4.94
C SER A 239 2.75 9.67 -3.82
N HIS A 240 2.87 8.64 -2.99
CA HIS A 240 1.99 8.34 -1.86
C HIS A 240 2.82 7.77 -0.69
N CYS A 241 3.89 8.50 -0.39
CA CYS A 241 4.82 8.22 0.70
C CYS A 241 4.77 9.31 1.78
N GLU A 242 5.22 8.96 2.99
CA GLU A 242 5.50 9.91 4.06
C GLU A 242 6.83 9.52 4.71
N VAL A 243 7.80 10.41 4.66
CA VAL A 243 9.15 10.13 5.17
C VAL A 243 9.21 10.26 6.69
N ASN A 244 10.02 9.43 7.35
CA ASN A 244 10.17 9.43 8.81
C ASN A 244 11.29 10.39 9.27
N GLU A 245 11.53 10.44 10.58
CA GLU A 245 12.59 11.23 11.20
C GLU A 245 13.99 10.80 10.73
N MET A 246 14.81 11.79 10.34
CA MET A 246 16.20 11.58 9.88
C MET A 246 16.29 10.51 8.77
N TRP A 247 15.29 10.41 7.90
CA TRP A 247 15.24 9.35 6.90
C TRP A 247 16.36 9.47 5.84
N LEU A 248 16.85 10.67 5.54
CA LEU A 248 17.75 10.89 4.40
C LEU A 248 19.23 10.62 4.74
N GLN A 249 19.71 11.09 5.89
CA GLN A 249 21.11 10.98 6.30
C GLN A 249 21.65 9.53 6.29
N PRO A 250 20.90 8.51 6.80
CA PRO A 250 21.31 7.12 6.73
C PRO A 250 21.35 6.55 5.30
N LEU A 251 20.63 7.16 4.34
CA LEU A 251 20.71 6.78 2.93
C LEU A 251 21.95 7.36 2.26
N LEU A 252 22.30 8.60 2.60
CA LEU A 252 23.42 9.31 1.97
C LEU A 252 24.79 8.84 2.46
N ALA A 253 24.91 8.45 3.74
CA ALA A 253 26.19 8.07 4.32
C ALA A 253 26.88 6.89 3.60
N PRO A 254 26.20 5.75 3.30
CA PRO A 254 26.83 4.65 2.55
C PRO A 254 27.18 5.03 1.10
N ILE A 255 26.41 5.92 0.47
CA ILE A 255 26.68 6.40 -0.90
C ILE A 255 27.93 7.27 -0.91
N LYS A 256 28.10 8.12 0.11
CA LYS A 256 29.31 8.92 0.29
C LYS A 256 30.54 8.05 0.46
N GLU A 257 30.46 6.99 1.27
CA GLU A 257 31.57 6.05 1.50
C GLU A 257 31.95 5.29 0.22
N ASN A 258 30.96 4.90 -0.57
CA ASN A 258 31.16 4.25 -1.86
C ASN A 258 30.04 4.64 -2.84
N PRO A 259 30.34 5.47 -3.86
CA PRO A 259 29.35 5.91 -4.85
C PRO A 259 28.68 4.76 -5.64
N ARG A 260 29.24 3.55 -5.61
CA ARG A 260 28.65 2.35 -6.23
C ARG A 260 27.64 1.62 -5.34
N THR A 261 27.29 2.19 -4.19
CA THR A 261 26.28 1.66 -3.28
C THR A 261 24.92 2.26 -3.58
N VAL A 262 23.91 1.41 -3.76
CA VAL A 262 22.50 1.79 -3.85
C VAL A 262 21.84 1.46 -2.52
N VAL A 263 21.06 2.39 -2.00
CA VAL A 263 20.54 2.30 -0.63
C VAL A 263 19.04 2.44 -0.63
N CYS A 264 18.34 1.49 -0.01
CA CYS A 264 16.90 1.51 0.19
C CYS A 264 16.57 1.82 1.65
N PRO A 265 15.52 2.62 1.92
CA PRO A 265 14.92 2.70 3.25
C PRO A 265 14.18 1.40 3.57
N VAL A 266 13.86 1.17 4.85
CA VAL A 266 12.77 0.26 5.19
C VAL A 266 11.45 0.91 4.83
N ILE A 267 10.62 0.18 4.09
CA ILE A 267 9.32 0.67 3.64
C ILE A 267 8.28 0.31 4.70
N ASP A 268 7.81 1.33 5.41
CA ASP A 268 6.75 1.22 6.40
C ASP A 268 5.37 1.19 5.75
N ILE A 269 4.40 0.68 6.50
CA ILE A 269 3.05 0.46 6.00
C ILE A 269 2.18 1.64 6.40
N ILE A 270 1.66 2.36 5.39
CA ILE A 270 0.50 3.23 5.57
C ILE A 270 -0.71 2.48 5.06
N SER A 271 -1.69 2.25 5.93
CA SER A 271 -2.91 1.51 5.58
C SER A 271 -3.73 2.27 4.52
N ALA A 272 -4.12 1.61 3.43
CA ALA A 272 -5.08 2.17 2.47
C ALA A 272 -6.49 2.37 3.08
N ASP A 273 -6.78 1.55 4.10
CA ASP A 273 -7.83 1.58 5.11
C ASP A 273 -8.07 2.91 5.83
N THR A 274 -7.10 3.13 6.70
CA THR A 274 -7.19 3.99 7.87
C THR A 274 -6.15 5.10 7.82
N LEU A 275 -5.21 5.02 6.87
CA LEU A 275 -4.05 5.87 6.71
C LEU A 275 -3.13 5.88 7.95
N ILE A 276 -3.30 4.93 8.87
CA ILE A 276 -2.40 4.72 10.01
C ILE A 276 -1.03 4.33 9.48
N TYR A 277 0.01 5.01 9.97
CA TYR A 277 1.42 4.71 9.72
C TYR A 277 1.87 3.65 10.74
N SER A 278 2.45 2.55 10.26
CA SER A 278 2.90 1.44 11.10
C SER A 278 4.26 0.91 10.67
N SER A 279 5.05 0.45 11.64
CA SER A 279 6.38 -0.11 11.40
C SER A 279 6.30 -1.45 10.66
N SER A 280 7.07 -1.61 9.58
CA SER A 280 7.28 -2.88 8.91
C SER A 280 8.39 -3.71 9.56
N PRO A 281 8.29 -5.05 9.60
CA PRO A 281 9.42 -5.90 9.99
C PRO A 281 10.64 -5.65 9.07
N VAL A 282 11.85 -5.87 9.62
CA VAL A 282 13.09 -5.79 8.86
C VAL A 282 13.20 -7.03 7.95
N VAL A 283 13.04 -6.80 6.65
CA VAL A 283 13.06 -7.82 5.58
C VAL A 283 14.00 -7.37 4.46
N ARG A 284 14.47 -8.31 3.65
CA ARG A 284 15.23 -8.03 2.42
C ARG A 284 14.43 -8.38 1.18
N GLY A 285 14.78 -7.78 0.05
CA GLY A 285 14.17 -8.08 -1.24
C GLY A 285 14.73 -9.38 -1.84
N GLY A 286 13.83 -10.26 -2.27
CA GLY A 286 14.11 -11.42 -3.09
C GLY A 286 13.26 -11.45 -4.36
N PHE A 287 13.22 -12.60 -5.04
CA PHE A 287 12.31 -12.85 -6.15
C PHE A 287 11.97 -14.34 -6.23
N ASN A 288 10.91 -14.70 -6.97
CA ASN A 288 10.66 -16.09 -7.36
C ASN A 288 11.01 -16.31 -8.85
N TRP A 289 11.10 -17.56 -9.31
CA TRP A 289 11.43 -17.83 -10.72
C TRP A 289 10.40 -17.33 -11.72
N GLY A 290 9.19 -16.93 -11.29
CA GLY A 290 8.22 -16.19 -12.10
C GLY A 290 8.59 -14.71 -12.30
N LEU A 291 9.73 -14.28 -11.76
CA LEU A 291 10.24 -12.90 -11.80
C LEU A 291 9.33 -11.90 -11.09
N HIS A 292 8.65 -12.37 -10.05
CA HIS A 292 7.93 -11.51 -9.11
C HIS A 292 8.82 -11.23 -7.91
N PHE A 293 8.84 -9.96 -7.50
CA PHE A 293 9.45 -9.54 -6.24
C PHE A 293 8.75 -10.20 -5.04
N LYS A 294 9.53 -10.55 -4.02
CA LYS A 294 9.03 -11.02 -2.73
C LYS A 294 9.88 -10.46 -1.60
N TRP A 295 9.31 -10.43 -0.40
CA TRP A 295 10.05 -10.15 0.83
C TRP A 295 10.57 -11.45 1.42
N ASP A 296 11.86 -11.47 1.75
CA ASP A 296 12.52 -12.58 2.43
C ASP A 296 13.01 -12.15 3.83
N PRO A 297 13.10 -13.08 4.79
CA PRO A 297 13.75 -12.81 6.06
C PRO A 297 15.23 -12.47 5.85
N VAL A 298 15.76 -11.60 6.71
CA VAL A 298 17.19 -11.28 6.73
C VAL A 298 17.94 -12.44 7.43
N PRO A 299 19.02 -12.99 6.85
CA PRO A 299 19.82 -14.01 7.50
C PRO A 299 20.38 -13.50 8.83
N LEU A 300 20.32 -14.32 9.90
CA LEU A 300 20.79 -13.93 11.23
C LEU A 300 22.27 -13.49 11.24
N ALA A 301 23.08 -14.02 10.33
CA ALA A 301 24.49 -13.64 10.18
C ALA A 301 24.68 -12.14 9.85
N GLU A 302 23.75 -11.54 9.11
CA GLU A 302 23.77 -10.10 8.78
C GLU A 302 23.31 -9.24 9.96
N LEU A 303 22.62 -9.83 10.95
CA LEU A 303 22.04 -9.13 12.10
C LEU A 303 22.84 -9.34 13.41
N GLY A 304 23.88 -10.18 13.40
CA GLY A 304 24.62 -10.59 14.60
C GLY A 304 25.65 -9.56 15.12
N GLY A 305 25.88 -8.46 14.41
CA GLY A 305 26.86 -7.44 14.79
C GLY A 305 26.42 -6.57 15.99
N PRO A 306 27.32 -5.73 16.54
CA PRO A 306 27.01 -4.86 17.69
C PRO A 306 25.86 -3.87 17.41
N GLU A 307 25.74 -3.41 16.16
CA GLU A 307 24.64 -2.56 15.71
C GLU A 307 23.30 -3.32 15.61
N GLY A 308 23.32 -4.65 15.53
CA GLY A 308 22.14 -5.51 15.45
C GLY A 308 21.18 -5.10 14.32
N PHE A 309 19.89 -5.03 14.65
CA PHE A 309 18.83 -4.61 13.72
C PHE A 309 18.91 -3.17 13.21
N SER A 310 19.86 -2.36 13.69
CA SER A 310 20.08 -0.99 13.20
C SER A 310 21.17 -0.89 12.11
N ALA A 311 21.86 -1.99 11.81
CA ALA A 311 22.93 -2.05 10.82
C ALA A 311 22.36 -2.10 9.39
N PRO A 312 22.98 -1.42 8.41
CA PRO A 312 22.74 -1.70 7.00
C PRO A 312 23.01 -3.18 6.67
N PHE A 313 22.16 -3.80 5.86
CA PHE A 313 22.33 -5.19 5.42
C PHE A 313 22.12 -5.35 3.91
N ARG A 314 22.69 -6.41 3.34
CA ARG A 314 22.62 -6.68 1.90
C ARG A 314 21.25 -7.19 1.48
N SER A 315 20.76 -6.65 0.36
CA SER A 315 19.50 -7.08 -0.25
C SER A 315 19.73 -7.60 -1.67
N PRO A 316 19.35 -8.86 -2.00
CA PRO A 316 19.45 -9.39 -3.35
C PRO A 316 18.73 -8.53 -4.40
N THR A 317 17.56 -8.01 -4.04
CA THR A 317 16.73 -7.15 -4.90
C THR A 317 16.15 -5.97 -4.12
N MET A 318 15.61 -4.97 -4.82
CA MET A 318 14.82 -3.89 -4.22
C MET A 318 13.34 -4.01 -4.60
N ALA A 319 12.44 -3.46 -3.77
CA ALA A 319 11.03 -3.32 -4.14
C ALA A 319 10.87 -2.40 -5.37
N GLY A 320 11.77 -1.42 -5.51
CA GLY A 320 11.88 -0.54 -6.68
C GLY A 320 11.26 0.83 -6.49
N GLY A 321 10.27 0.99 -5.61
CA GLY A 321 9.60 2.26 -5.32
C GLY A 321 10.53 3.35 -4.79
N LEU A 322 11.34 2.98 -3.79
CA LEU A 322 12.09 3.91 -2.96
C LEU A 322 13.55 3.49 -2.84
N PHE A 323 14.48 4.33 -3.32
CA PHE A 323 15.92 4.10 -3.20
C PHE A 323 16.72 5.37 -3.48
N ALA A 324 17.95 5.41 -2.98
CA ALA A 324 18.95 6.44 -3.20
C ALA A 324 20.16 5.88 -3.94
N MET A 325 20.71 6.65 -4.88
CA MET A 325 21.86 6.25 -5.69
C MET A 325 22.63 7.48 -6.18
N ASP A 326 23.96 7.39 -6.23
CA ASP A 326 24.79 8.40 -6.86
C ASP A 326 24.35 8.65 -8.33
N ARG A 327 24.19 9.92 -8.71
CA ARG A 327 23.65 10.29 -10.03
C ARG A 327 24.58 9.88 -11.16
N GLU A 328 25.90 9.99 -10.98
CA GLU A 328 26.87 9.58 -11.98
C GLU A 328 26.90 8.06 -12.12
N TYR A 329 26.80 7.33 -11.00
CA TYR A 329 26.70 5.88 -10.99
C TYR A 329 25.43 5.38 -11.69
N PHE A 330 24.29 6.02 -11.46
CA PHE A 330 23.04 5.72 -12.18
C PHE A 330 23.20 5.88 -13.70
N ASN A 331 23.86 6.96 -14.15
CA ASN A 331 24.16 7.17 -15.57
C ASN A 331 25.16 6.16 -16.13
N MET A 332 26.21 5.85 -15.38
CA MET A 332 27.25 4.88 -15.75
C MET A 332 26.66 3.47 -15.93
N LEU A 333 25.72 3.08 -15.07
CA LEU A 333 24.95 1.84 -15.20
C LEU A 333 23.92 1.87 -16.33
N GLY A 334 23.84 2.93 -17.14
CA GLY A 334 22.86 3.02 -18.23
C GLY A 334 21.42 3.13 -17.74
N GLN A 335 21.21 3.86 -16.64
CA GLN A 335 19.90 4.24 -16.07
C GLN A 335 18.97 3.02 -15.89
N TYR A 336 17.74 3.08 -16.40
CA TYR A 336 16.87 1.91 -16.60
C TYR A 336 16.94 1.42 -18.05
N ASP A 337 16.49 0.19 -18.31
CA ASP A 337 16.25 -0.27 -19.68
C ASP A 337 15.06 0.49 -20.28
N SER A 338 15.35 1.40 -21.22
CA SER A 338 14.34 2.24 -21.87
C SER A 338 13.35 1.47 -22.75
N GLY A 339 13.65 0.21 -23.07
CA GLY A 339 12.73 -0.70 -23.77
C GLY A 339 11.70 -1.38 -22.87
N MET A 340 11.74 -1.14 -21.56
CA MET A 340 10.69 -1.58 -20.64
C MET A 340 9.50 -0.64 -20.61
N ASP A 341 8.30 -1.20 -20.52
CA ASP A 341 7.04 -0.48 -20.62
C ASP A 341 6.34 -0.35 -19.27
N ILE A 342 5.84 0.85 -18.98
CA ILE A 342 4.94 1.23 -17.87
C ILE A 342 5.42 0.81 -16.48
N TRP A 343 5.32 -0.47 -16.15
CA TRP A 343 5.56 -1.03 -14.83
C TRP A 343 5.93 -2.51 -14.92
N GLY A 344 6.87 -2.92 -14.07
CA GLY A 344 7.16 -4.32 -13.75
C GLY A 344 8.53 -4.76 -14.26
N GLY A 345 9.27 -5.51 -13.43
CA GLY A 345 10.55 -6.10 -13.78
C GLY A 345 11.75 -5.14 -13.72
N GLU A 346 11.53 -3.82 -13.73
CA GLU A 346 12.60 -2.81 -13.68
C GLU A 346 13.39 -2.87 -12.37
N ASN A 347 12.72 -3.19 -11.27
CA ASN A 347 13.30 -3.30 -9.95
C ASN A 347 14.24 -4.51 -9.84
N LEU A 348 13.90 -5.64 -10.48
CA LEU A 348 14.77 -6.81 -10.56
C LEU A 348 15.93 -6.56 -11.53
N GLU A 349 15.66 -5.93 -12.67
CA GLU A 349 16.66 -5.65 -13.71
C GLU A 349 17.79 -4.77 -13.21
N ILE A 350 17.44 -3.66 -12.55
CA ILE A 350 18.46 -2.78 -11.97
C ILE A 350 19.16 -3.45 -10.78
N SER A 351 18.47 -4.26 -9.97
CA SER A 351 19.09 -5.00 -8.86
C SER A 351 20.16 -5.98 -9.35
N PHE A 352 19.85 -6.76 -10.39
CA PHE A 352 20.80 -7.68 -11.01
C PHE A 352 21.99 -6.91 -11.58
N ARG A 353 21.73 -5.81 -12.31
CA ARG A 353 22.80 -4.97 -12.85
C ARG A 353 23.70 -4.41 -11.76
N ILE A 354 23.15 -3.85 -10.68
CA ILE A 354 23.93 -3.28 -9.56
C ILE A 354 24.91 -4.32 -9.03
N TRP A 355 24.43 -5.49 -8.65
CA TRP A 355 25.27 -6.55 -8.08
C TRP A 355 26.26 -7.13 -9.09
N MET A 356 25.77 -7.53 -10.27
CA MET A 356 26.59 -8.21 -11.27
C MET A 356 27.66 -7.28 -11.86
N CYS A 357 27.45 -5.97 -11.87
CA CYS A 357 28.39 -4.99 -12.42
C CYS A 357 29.24 -4.28 -11.34
N GLY A 358 29.34 -4.86 -10.13
CA GLY A 358 30.32 -4.47 -9.11
C GLY A 358 29.88 -3.37 -8.14
N GLY A 359 28.59 -3.09 -8.05
CA GLY A 359 28.01 -2.27 -6.98
C GLY A 359 27.44 -3.10 -5.83
N SER A 360 26.79 -2.41 -4.90
CA SER A 360 26.14 -3.01 -3.73
C SER A 360 24.71 -2.49 -3.59
N LEU A 361 23.80 -3.32 -3.09
CA LEU A 361 22.43 -2.92 -2.75
C LEU A 361 22.17 -3.20 -1.27
N LEU A 362 21.93 -2.12 -0.51
CA LEU A 362 21.73 -2.17 0.94
C LEU A 362 20.32 -1.71 1.32
N ILE A 363 19.76 -2.29 2.37
CA ILE A 363 18.63 -1.70 3.10
C ILE A 363 19.17 -1.15 4.42
N VAL A 364 18.79 0.07 4.78
CA VAL A 364 19.25 0.74 6.00
C VAL A 364 18.08 0.90 6.98
N PRO A 365 18.03 0.10 8.07
CA PRO A 365 16.95 0.15 9.08
C PRO A 365 16.65 1.51 9.69
N CYS A 366 17.66 2.36 9.81
CA CYS A 366 17.52 3.71 10.38
C CYS A 366 16.91 4.73 9.42
N SER A 367 16.79 4.40 8.13
CA SER A 367 16.00 5.18 7.17
C SER A 367 14.67 4.49 6.96
N ARG A 368 13.57 5.19 7.26
CA ARG A 368 12.22 4.65 7.11
C ARG A 368 11.32 5.61 6.34
N VAL A 369 10.50 5.05 5.46
CA VAL A 369 9.53 5.80 4.67
C VAL A 369 8.24 5.00 4.61
N GLY A 370 7.15 5.59 5.06
CA GLY A 370 5.82 5.01 4.94
C GLY A 370 5.33 5.07 3.51
N HIS A 371 4.67 4.00 3.06
CA HIS A 371 4.10 3.90 1.73
C HIS A 371 2.65 3.40 1.82
N ILE A 372 1.72 4.03 1.09
CA ILE A 372 0.31 3.59 1.05
C ILE A 372 0.22 2.28 0.25
N PHE A 373 0.08 1.15 0.94
CA PHE A 373 -0.07 -0.16 0.29
C PHE A 373 -1.51 -0.38 -0.17
N ARG A 374 -1.72 -0.24 -1.48
CA ARG A 374 -3.03 -0.41 -2.14
C ARG A 374 -3.31 -1.90 -2.41
N LYS A 375 -4.58 -2.29 -2.30
CA LYS A 375 -5.04 -3.66 -2.60
C LYS A 375 -5.06 -3.99 -4.09
N ARG A 376 -5.18 -2.95 -4.93
CA ARG A 376 -5.11 -3.03 -6.38
C ARG A 376 -4.39 -1.82 -6.94
N ARG A 377 -3.92 -1.94 -8.18
CA ARG A 377 -3.39 -0.78 -8.91
C ARG A 377 -4.56 0.07 -9.41
N PRO A 378 -4.50 1.41 -9.27
CA PRO A 378 -5.54 2.28 -9.80
C PRO A 378 -5.48 2.44 -11.33
N TYR A 379 -4.35 2.07 -11.96
CA TYR A 379 -4.12 2.22 -13.38
C TYR A 379 -3.68 0.92 -14.05
N GLY A 380 -4.10 0.72 -15.30
CA GLY A 380 -3.64 -0.34 -16.18
C GLY A 380 -2.56 0.16 -17.16
N SER A 381 -1.98 -0.76 -17.93
CA SER A 381 -1.19 -0.44 -19.11
C SER A 381 -2.11 0.13 -20.21
N PRO A 382 -1.64 1.10 -21.01
CA PRO A 382 -2.34 1.48 -22.23
C PRO A 382 -2.62 0.24 -23.09
N GLY A 383 -3.85 0.06 -23.56
CA GLY A 383 -4.24 -1.09 -24.40
C GLY A 383 -4.34 -2.44 -23.69
N GLY A 384 -4.11 -2.52 -22.37
CA GLY A 384 -4.21 -3.78 -21.62
C GLY A 384 -3.06 -4.78 -21.88
N HIS A 385 -1.94 -4.30 -22.43
CA HIS A 385 -0.76 -5.13 -22.68
C HIS A 385 -0.16 -5.68 -21.38
N ASP A 386 0.29 -6.93 -21.40
CA ASP A 386 1.03 -7.56 -20.30
C ASP A 386 2.48 -7.04 -20.30
N THR A 387 2.66 -5.83 -19.74
CA THR A 387 3.96 -5.14 -19.64
C THR A 387 4.93 -5.89 -18.74
N MET A 388 4.42 -6.58 -17.71
CA MET A 388 5.25 -7.33 -16.78
C MET A 388 5.98 -8.47 -17.50
N ALA A 389 5.28 -9.26 -18.32
CA ALA A 389 5.93 -10.33 -19.09
C ALA A 389 6.92 -9.79 -20.13
N HIS A 390 6.58 -8.71 -20.84
CA HIS A 390 7.49 -8.07 -21.80
C HIS A 390 8.80 -7.63 -21.12
N ASN A 391 8.69 -6.90 -20.01
CA ASN A 391 9.85 -6.42 -19.27
C ASN A 391 10.65 -7.56 -18.64
N SER A 392 9.97 -8.56 -18.07
CA SER A 392 10.61 -9.77 -17.52
C SER A 392 11.37 -10.55 -18.60
N LEU A 393 10.88 -10.63 -19.84
CA LEU A 393 11.61 -11.26 -20.93
C LEU A 393 12.90 -10.51 -21.25
N ARG A 394 12.84 -9.17 -21.36
CA ARG A 394 14.04 -8.34 -21.58
C ARG A 394 15.09 -8.57 -20.49
N LEU A 395 14.68 -8.53 -19.22
CA LEU A 395 15.56 -8.82 -18.09
C LEU A 395 16.15 -10.24 -18.18
N ALA A 396 15.33 -11.25 -18.47
CA ALA A 396 15.76 -12.64 -18.46
C ALA A 396 16.80 -12.91 -19.56
N HIS A 397 16.56 -12.37 -20.76
CA HIS A 397 17.48 -12.52 -21.89
C HIS A 397 18.80 -11.76 -21.70
N VAL A 398 18.81 -10.65 -20.94
CA VAL A 398 20.03 -9.86 -20.71
C VAL A 398 20.83 -10.38 -19.52
N TRP A 399 20.18 -10.78 -18.41
CA TRP A 399 20.86 -10.94 -17.12
C TRP A 399 20.86 -12.35 -16.56
N MET A 400 19.96 -13.25 -16.96
CA MET A 400 19.79 -14.54 -16.29
C MET A 400 20.60 -15.71 -16.88
N ASP A 401 21.36 -15.48 -17.94
CA ASP A 401 22.18 -16.51 -18.61
C ASP A 401 21.37 -17.80 -18.90
N GLU A 402 21.86 -18.98 -18.51
CA GLU A 402 21.17 -20.26 -18.59
C GLU A 402 19.98 -20.40 -17.62
N TYR A 403 19.92 -19.59 -16.55
CA TYR A 403 18.88 -19.68 -15.53
C TYR A 403 17.53 -19.11 -15.98
N LYS A 404 17.47 -18.43 -17.13
CA LYS A 404 16.19 -18.03 -17.75
C LYS A 404 15.29 -19.23 -18.05
N ASP A 405 15.85 -20.44 -18.22
CA ASP A 405 15.05 -21.66 -18.40
C ASP A 405 14.18 -21.99 -17.18
N GLN A 406 14.54 -21.53 -15.97
CA GLN A 406 13.66 -21.64 -14.79
C GLN A 406 12.38 -20.79 -14.96
N TYR A 407 12.51 -19.59 -15.53
CA TYR A 407 11.37 -18.73 -15.83
C TYR A 407 10.49 -19.34 -16.93
N PHE A 408 11.11 -19.84 -17.99
CA PHE A 408 10.39 -20.51 -19.08
C PHE A 408 9.78 -21.86 -18.69
N ALA A 409 10.26 -22.52 -17.64
CA ALA A 409 9.61 -23.72 -17.10
C ALA A 409 8.27 -23.38 -16.43
N LEU A 410 8.15 -22.20 -15.82
CA LEU A 410 6.91 -21.71 -15.20
C LEU A 410 5.96 -21.05 -16.21
N ARG A 411 6.52 -20.39 -17.23
CA ARG A 411 5.76 -19.73 -18.30
C ARG A 411 6.24 -20.15 -19.70
N PRO A 412 5.99 -21.40 -20.12
CA PRO A 412 6.46 -21.91 -21.42
C PRO A 412 5.96 -21.11 -22.61
N GLU A 413 4.79 -20.49 -22.51
CA GLU A 413 4.16 -19.67 -23.54
C GLU A 413 4.99 -18.44 -23.93
N LEU A 414 5.92 -18.03 -23.07
CA LEU A 414 6.74 -16.84 -23.29
C LEU A 414 8.03 -17.10 -24.09
N ARG A 415 8.41 -18.36 -24.34
CA ARG A 415 9.68 -18.69 -25.04
C ARG A 415 9.82 -18.04 -26.41
N ASN A 416 8.70 -17.88 -27.12
CA ASN A 416 8.64 -17.34 -28.48
C ASN A 416 7.98 -15.95 -28.54
N ARG A 417 7.72 -15.33 -27.39
CA ARG A 417 7.09 -13.99 -27.35
C ARG A 417 8.15 -12.93 -27.65
N ASP A 418 7.79 -11.95 -28.48
CA ASP A 418 8.65 -10.80 -28.75
C ASP A 418 8.87 -9.96 -27.48
N PHE A 419 10.11 -9.49 -27.32
CA PHE A 419 10.58 -8.64 -26.22
C PHE A 419 11.35 -7.41 -26.72
N GLY A 420 11.36 -7.18 -28.03
CA GLY A 420 12.04 -6.05 -28.67
C GLY A 420 13.58 -6.16 -28.66
N ASP A 421 14.24 -5.08 -29.09
CA ASP A 421 15.69 -5.04 -29.21
C ASP A 421 16.39 -4.88 -27.84
N ILE A 422 17.36 -5.75 -27.55
CA ILE A 422 18.18 -5.75 -26.33
C ILE A 422 19.68 -5.58 -26.60
N ARG A 423 20.08 -5.25 -27.84
CA ARG A 423 21.50 -5.13 -28.23
C ARG A 423 22.27 -4.13 -27.38
N GLU A 424 21.67 -2.98 -27.08
CA GLU A 424 22.26 -1.94 -26.23
C GLU A 424 22.50 -2.46 -24.80
N ARG A 425 21.53 -3.16 -24.21
CA ARG A 425 21.65 -3.75 -22.86
C ARG A 425 22.72 -4.84 -22.79
N LEU A 426 22.81 -5.70 -23.82
CA LEU A 426 23.87 -6.70 -23.94
C LEU A 426 25.25 -6.06 -24.10
N ALA A 427 25.37 -4.99 -24.90
CA ALA A 427 26.61 -4.24 -25.07
C ALA A 427 27.05 -3.55 -23.77
N LEU A 428 26.10 -2.97 -23.02
CA LEU A 428 26.33 -2.40 -21.70
C LEU A 428 26.89 -3.46 -20.73
N ARG A 429 26.25 -4.63 -20.64
CA ARG A 429 26.71 -5.74 -19.78
C ARG A 429 28.16 -6.16 -20.09
N ARG A 430 28.52 -6.20 -21.38
CA ARG A 430 29.90 -6.50 -21.82
C ARG A 430 30.87 -5.37 -21.47
N ARG A 431 30.50 -4.11 -21.75
CA ARG A 431 31.34 -2.93 -21.48
C ARG A 431 31.69 -2.78 -20.01
N LEU A 432 30.74 -3.09 -19.12
CA LEU A 432 30.93 -3.02 -17.67
C LEU A 432 31.58 -4.29 -17.08
N ASN A 433 31.92 -5.28 -17.90
CA ASN A 433 32.53 -6.55 -17.49
C ASN A 433 31.76 -7.23 -16.34
N CYS A 434 30.43 -7.26 -16.45
CA CYS A 434 29.58 -7.76 -15.38
C CYS A 434 29.73 -9.28 -15.22
N LYS A 435 29.60 -9.75 -13.97
CA LYS A 435 29.63 -11.17 -13.60
C LYS A 435 28.44 -11.95 -14.20
N SER A 436 28.51 -13.28 -14.12
CA SER A 436 27.42 -14.16 -14.53
C SER A 436 26.28 -14.21 -13.51
N PHE A 437 25.10 -14.64 -13.93
CA PHE A 437 23.97 -14.86 -13.03
C PHE A 437 24.27 -15.98 -12.02
N LYS A 438 25.05 -16.98 -12.44
CA LYS A 438 25.60 -18.00 -11.53
C LYS A 438 26.37 -17.37 -10.37
N TRP A 439 27.26 -16.41 -10.67
CA TRP A 439 28.00 -15.68 -9.63
C TRP A 439 27.04 -14.93 -8.69
N TYR A 440 26.00 -14.29 -9.23
CA TYR A 440 24.99 -13.60 -8.42
C TYR A 440 24.28 -14.57 -7.46
N LEU A 441 23.82 -15.73 -7.94
CA LEU A 441 23.18 -16.74 -7.08
C LEU A 441 24.16 -17.30 -6.05
N ASP A 442 25.42 -17.54 -6.41
CA ASP A 442 26.39 -18.13 -5.48
C ASP A 442 26.84 -17.15 -4.38
N ASN A 443 26.87 -15.83 -4.66
CA ASN A 443 27.49 -14.84 -3.76
C ASN A 443 26.50 -13.86 -3.13
N ILE A 444 25.38 -13.58 -3.79
CA ILE A 444 24.41 -12.56 -3.36
C ILE A 444 23.12 -13.21 -2.86
N TYR A 445 22.65 -14.26 -3.52
CA TYR A 445 21.38 -14.90 -3.17
C TYR A 445 21.45 -16.44 -3.16
N PRO A 446 22.31 -17.04 -2.31
CA PRO A 446 22.52 -18.49 -2.25
C PRO A 446 21.29 -19.27 -1.78
N GLU A 447 20.31 -18.62 -1.16
CA GLU A 447 19.07 -19.25 -0.69
C GLU A 447 18.03 -19.45 -1.80
N MET A 448 18.25 -18.89 -2.99
CA MET A 448 17.38 -19.12 -4.15
C MET A 448 17.44 -20.59 -4.59
N GLN A 449 16.30 -21.29 -4.53
CA GLN A 449 16.21 -22.70 -4.89
C GLN A 449 16.21 -22.88 -6.41
N VAL A 450 17.27 -23.44 -6.97
CA VAL A 450 17.36 -23.76 -8.41
C VAL A 450 16.84 -25.19 -8.65
N SER A 451 15.99 -25.40 -9.66
CA SER A 451 15.59 -26.75 -10.09
C SER A 451 16.57 -27.33 -11.13
N GLY A 452 16.72 -28.66 -11.19
CA GLY A 452 17.55 -29.33 -12.20
C GLY A 452 19.00 -29.58 -11.75
N PRO A 453 19.96 -29.76 -12.69
CA PRO A 453 21.32 -30.23 -12.37
C PRO A 453 22.12 -29.28 -11.45
N ASN A 454 21.68 -28.03 -11.29
CA ASN A 454 22.30 -27.03 -10.44
C ASN A 454 21.63 -26.91 -9.04
N ALA A 455 20.73 -27.83 -8.67
CA ALA A 455 20.03 -27.81 -7.40
C ALA A 455 20.99 -28.02 -6.21
N LYS A 456 20.97 -27.10 -5.25
CA LYS A 456 21.68 -27.24 -3.97
C LYS A 456 20.73 -27.82 -2.90
N PRO A 457 21.24 -28.62 -1.94
CA PRO A 457 20.45 -29.08 -0.78
C PRO A 457 19.90 -27.89 0.02
N GLN A 458 18.65 -27.99 0.48
CA GLN A 458 17.97 -26.92 1.21
C GLN A 458 18.55 -26.71 2.62
N PRO A 459 18.89 -25.47 3.02
CA PRO A 459 18.94 -25.13 4.44
C PRO A 459 17.50 -25.03 4.98
N PRO A 460 17.26 -25.36 6.26
CA PRO A 460 15.92 -25.30 6.86
C PRO A 460 15.36 -23.88 6.77
N VAL A 461 14.15 -23.76 6.23
CA VAL A 461 13.40 -22.50 6.20
C VAL A 461 13.02 -22.15 7.63
N PHE A 462 13.59 -21.07 8.16
CA PHE A 462 13.17 -20.53 9.44
C PHE A 462 11.77 -19.93 9.30
N MET A 463 10.77 -20.64 9.83
CA MET A 463 9.47 -20.03 10.11
C MET A 463 9.65 -19.05 11.26
N ASN A 464 9.28 -17.78 11.03
CA ASN A 464 9.12 -16.79 12.10
C ASN A 464 8.13 -17.34 13.12
N LYS A 465 8.65 -17.79 14.26
CA LYS A 465 7.86 -18.24 15.40
C LYS A 465 7.38 -17.02 16.19
N GLY A 466 6.07 -16.89 16.31
CA GLY A 466 5.42 -16.15 17.38
C GLY A 466 4.96 -14.74 17.05
N GLN A 467 3.93 -14.60 16.21
CA GLN A 467 3.01 -13.48 16.42
C GLN A 467 2.34 -13.71 17.77
N LYS A 468 2.57 -12.78 18.71
CA LYS A 468 1.91 -12.75 20.01
C LYS A 468 0.40 -12.75 19.76
N ARG A 469 -0.34 -13.67 20.38
CA ARG A 469 -1.80 -13.66 20.27
C ARG A 469 -2.34 -12.38 20.94
N PRO A 470 -3.29 -11.67 20.31
CA PRO A 470 -3.85 -10.45 20.88
C PRO A 470 -4.50 -10.73 22.24
N LYS A 471 -4.29 -9.84 23.20
CA LYS A 471 -4.98 -9.90 24.49
C LYS A 471 -6.47 -9.68 24.29
N ILE A 472 -7.29 -10.56 24.84
CA ILE A 472 -8.74 -10.39 24.88
C ILE A 472 -9.06 -9.37 25.98
N LEU A 473 -9.77 -8.30 25.61
CA LEU A 473 -10.17 -7.23 26.51
C LEU A 473 -11.51 -7.53 27.17
N GLN A 474 -12.47 -8.05 26.41
CA GLN A 474 -13.81 -8.36 26.89
C GLN A 474 -14.38 -9.60 26.17
N ARG A 475 -15.27 -10.32 26.84
CA ARG A 475 -16.06 -11.41 26.26
C ARG A 475 -17.51 -11.24 26.65
N GLY A 476 -18.41 -11.53 25.74
CA GLY A 476 -19.83 -11.39 26.02
C GLY A 476 -20.71 -11.60 24.79
N ARG A 477 -22.01 -11.42 24.95
CA ARG A 477 -22.98 -11.36 23.86
C ARG A 477 -23.13 -9.93 23.39
N LEU A 478 -23.14 -9.74 22.08
CA LEU A 478 -23.25 -8.41 21.47
C LEU A 478 -24.72 -8.07 21.25
N ILE A 479 -25.31 -7.26 22.12
CA ILE A 479 -26.75 -7.02 22.22
C ILE A 479 -27.14 -5.67 21.61
N ASN A 480 -28.14 -5.68 20.74
CA ASN A 480 -28.77 -4.47 20.22
C ASN A 480 -29.67 -3.83 21.28
N MET A 481 -29.48 -2.55 21.60
CA MET A 481 -30.22 -1.86 22.66
C MET A 481 -31.69 -1.56 22.32
N GLN A 482 -32.09 -1.60 21.04
CA GLN A 482 -33.49 -1.36 20.66
C GLN A 482 -34.36 -2.60 20.84
N THR A 483 -33.83 -3.79 20.55
CA THR A 483 -34.62 -5.03 20.52
C THR A 483 -34.20 -6.09 21.54
N ASN A 484 -33.11 -5.86 22.29
CA ASN A 484 -32.48 -6.87 23.16
C ASN A 484 -32.18 -8.19 22.45
N ARG A 485 -31.73 -8.10 21.19
CA ARG A 485 -31.34 -9.25 20.37
C ARG A 485 -29.83 -9.31 20.22
N CYS A 486 -29.31 -10.52 20.22
CA CYS A 486 -27.88 -10.81 20.12
C CYS A 486 -27.46 -10.93 18.65
N LEU A 487 -26.34 -10.30 18.28
CA LEU A 487 -25.70 -10.53 17.00
C LEU A 487 -25.08 -11.92 16.98
N VAL A 488 -25.49 -12.76 16.02
CA VAL A 488 -25.08 -14.16 15.93
C VAL A 488 -24.85 -14.55 14.47
N ALA A 489 -24.22 -15.70 14.24
CA ALA A 489 -24.16 -16.30 12.92
C ALA A 489 -25.58 -16.65 12.40
N GLN A 490 -25.85 -16.38 11.14
CA GLN A 490 -27.08 -16.82 10.51
C GLN A 490 -27.12 -18.35 10.42
N GLY A 491 -26.00 -18.94 9.98
CA GLY A 491 -25.71 -20.37 9.99
C GLY A 491 -24.78 -20.74 11.15
N HIS A 492 -23.73 -21.52 10.86
CA HIS A 492 -22.80 -22.00 11.87
C HIS A 492 -21.62 -21.01 12.06
N PRO A 493 -21.12 -20.74 13.28
CA PRO A 493 -20.03 -19.79 13.52
C PRO A 493 -18.71 -20.10 12.81
N SER A 494 -18.51 -21.36 12.40
CA SER A 494 -17.33 -21.81 11.65
C SER A 494 -17.43 -21.58 10.12
N GLN A 495 -18.58 -21.14 9.62
CA GLN A 495 -18.81 -20.96 8.19
C GLN A 495 -18.16 -19.66 7.69
N LYS A 496 -17.02 -19.79 7.00
CA LYS A 496 -16.36 -18.67 6.31
C LYS A 496 -17.30 -18.07 5.25
N GLY A 497 -17.46 -16.75 5.30
CA GLY A 497 -18.40 -15.99 4.47
C GLY A 497 -19.84 -16.01 4.99
N GLY A 498 -20.12 -16.68 6.11
CA GLY A 498 -21.44 -16.71 6.74
C GLY A 498 -21.89 -15.33 7.19
N LEU A 499 -23.14 -14.97 6.92
CA LEU A 499 -23.71 -13.70 7.34
C LEU A 499 -24.00 -13.69 8.84
N VAL A 500 -24.07 -12.50 9.44
CA VAL A 500 -24.54 -12.30 10.81
C VAL A 500 -25.94 -11.67 10.82
N VAL A 501 -26.71 -11.99 11.86
CA VAL A 501 -28.09 -11.51 12.08
C VAL A 501 -28.34 -11.33 13.57
N ALA A 502 -29.34 -10.54 13.93
CA ALA A 502 -29.81 -10.38 15.29
C ALA A 502 -30.91 -11.40 15.63
N LYS A 503 -30.63 -12.32 16.55
CA LYS A 503 -31.60 -13.32 17.06
C LYS A 503 -31.83 -13.12 18.56
N GLU A 504 -32.79 -13.87 19.13
CA GLU A 504 -32.97 -13.90 20.58
C GLU A 504 -31.69 -14.38 21.27
N CYS A 505 -31.36 -13.75 22.39
CA CYS A 505 -30.18 -14.09 23.17
C CYS A 505 -30.39 -15.41 23.91
N ASP A 506 -29.53 -16.38 23.66
CA ASP A 506 -29.49 -17.63 24.43
C ASP A 506 -28.25 -17.65 25.32
N TYR A 507 -28.49 -17.61 26.63
CA TYR A 507 -27.43 -17.59 27.64
C TYR A 507 -26.73 -18.96 27.81
N ASN A 508 -27.36 -20.04 27.33
CA ASN A 508 -26.75 -21.38 27.31
C ASN A 508 -25.95 -21.64 26.04
N ASP A 509 -26.12 -20.83 25.00
CA ASP A 509 -25.45 -21.01 23.72
C ASP A 509 -24.10 -20.28 23.68
N SER A 510 -23.02 -21.07 23.71
CA SER A 510 -21.65 -20.55 23.55
C SER A 510 -21.35 -20.07 22.13
N GLU A 511 -22.18 -20.44 21.15
CA GLU A 511 -22.06 -19.98 19.76
C GLU A 511 -22.44 -18.50 19.58
N GLN A 512 -23.04 -17.87 20.60
CA GLN A 512 -23.39 -16.45 20.61
C GLN A 512 -22.35 -15.55 21.29
N VAL A 513 -21.28 -16.14 21.83
CA VAL A 513 -20.27 -15.40 22.60
C VAL A 513 -19.22 -14.81 21.66
N TRP A 514 -19.05 -13.48 21.74
CA TRP A 514 -18.01 -12.72 21.07
C TRP A 514 -16.84 -12.45 22.03
N SER A 515 -15.62 -12.55 21.53
CA SER A 515 -14.40 -12.03 22.17
C SER A 515 -13.97 -10.75 21.47
N TYR A 516 -13.76 -9.69 22.23
CA TYR A 516 -13.20 -8.42 21.75
C TYR A 516 -11.75 -8.27 22.23
N ASN A 517 -10.82 -8.01 21.31
CA ASN A 517 -9.39 -8.00 21.61
C ASN A 517 -8.74 -6.61 21.49
N GLU A 518 -7.45 -6.51 21.84
CA GLU A 518 -6.66 -5.27 21.79
C GLU A 518 -6.41 -4.74 20.38
N GLU A 519 -6.63 -5.56 19.34
CA GLU A 519 -6.57 -5.17 17.93
C GLU A 519 -7.93 -4.69 17.39
N HIS A 520 -8.94 -4.57 18.28
CA HIS A 520 -10.30 -4.16 17.96
C HIS A 520 -11.05 -5.14 17.05
N GLU A 521 -10.71 -6.43 17.08
CA GLU A 521 -11.43 -7.48 16.37
C GLU A 521 -12.57 -8.04 17.24
N LEU A 522 -13.70 -8.38 16.62
CA LEU A 522 -14.81 -9.10 17.23
C LEU A 522 -14.80 -10.56 16.74
N ILE A 523 -14.52 -11.50 17.62
CA ILE A 523 -14.32 -12.92 17.30
C ILE A 523 -15.50 -13.75 17.83
N LEU A 524 -16.30 -14.31 16.93
CA LEU A 524 -17.44 -15.16 17.31
C LEU A 524 -16.94 -16.56 17.68
N SER A 525 -17.31 -17.03 18.88
CA SER A 525 -16.97 -18.37 19.41
C SER A 525 -15.47 -18.70 19.40
N ASN A 526 -14.61 -17.68 19.40
CA ASN A 526 -13.15 -17.81 19.20
C ASN A 526 -12.75 -18.47 17.86
N LEU A 527 -13.60 -18.41 16.82
CA LEU A 527 -13.37 -19.03 15.52
C LEU A 527 -13.09 -18.02 14.40
N LEU A 528 -14.08 -17.20 14.08
CA LEU A 528 -14.06 -16.28 12.95
C LEU A 528 -14.32 -14.85 13.42
N CYS A 529 -13.75 -13.89 12.69
CA CYS A 529 -13.89 -12.47 12.96
C CYS A 529 -15.06 -11.88 12.18
N LEU A 530 -15.75 -10.92 12.80
CA LEU A 530 -16.69 -10.05 12.10
C LEU A 530 -15.94 -9.18 11.09
N ASP A 531 -16.36 -9.23 9.84
CA ASP A 531 -15.66 -8.66 8.69
C ASP A 531 -16.64 -7.93 7.78
N MET A 532 -16.15 -6.88 7.13
CA MET A 532 -16.85 -6.16 6.07
C MET A 532 -16.17 -6.34 4.72
N SER A 533 -16.95 -6.26 3.65
CA SER A 533 -16.38 -6.15 2.32
C SER A 533 -15.66 -4.82 2.15
N GLU A 534 -14.36 -4.90 1.90
CA GLU A 534 -13.51 -3.74 1.69
C GLU A 534 -13.85 -2.98 0.40
N THR A 535 -14.50 -3.66 -0.55
CA THR A 535 -14.80 -3.12 -1.88
C THR A 535 -16.17 -2.46 -1.97
N ARG A 536 -17.14 -2.93 -1.19
CA ARG A 536 -18.54 -2.51 -1.26
C ARG A 536 -19.07 -2.33 0.15
N SER A 537 -19.27 -1.08 0.55
CA SER A 537 -19.92 -0.73 1.82
C SER A 537 -21.35 -1.28 1.92
N SER A 538 -22.00 -1.58 0.78
CA SER A 538 -23.33 -2.16 0.70
C SER A 538 -23.41 -3.65 1.05
N ASP A 539 -22.28 -4.37 1.04
CA ASP A 539 -22.30 -5.80 1.35
C ASP A 539 -22.63 -6.02 2.83
N PRO A 540 -23.43 -7.04 3.19
CA PRO A 540 -23.76 -7.30 4.59
C PRO A 540 -22.52 -7.77 5.39
N PRO A 541 -22.48 -7.48 6.71
CA PRO A 541 -21.44 -8.00 7.58
C PRO A 541 -21.40 -9.54 7.59
N ARG A 542 -20.20 -10.10 7.65
CA ARG A 542 -19.95 -11.54 7.51
C ARG A 542 -18.85 -12.04 8.45
N LEU A 543 -18.70 -13.36 8.55
CA LEU A 543 -17.65 -14.01 9.30
C LEU A 543 -16.50 -14.43 8.39
N MET A 544 -15.27 -14.02 8.72
CA MET A 544 -14.06 -14.36 7.97
C MET A 544 -12.94 -14.82 8.90
N LYS A 545 -11.87 -15.40 8.32
CA LYS A 545 -10.69 -15.76 9.11
C LYS A 545 -10.06 -14.48 9.66
N CYS A 546 -9.81 -14.45 10.96
CA CYS A 546 -9.10 -13.35 11.62
C CYS A 546 -7.71 -13.17 11.01
N HIS A 547 -7.34 -11.93 10.68
CA HIS A 547 -6.05 -11.63 10.04
C HIS A 547 -5.20 -10.58 10.78
N GLY A 548 -5.69 -9.95 11.85
CA GLY A 548 -4.89 -9.10 12.73
C GLY A 548 -4.27 -7.87 12.06
N SER A 549 -4.81 -7.45 10.90
CA SER A 549 -4.27 -6.31 10.15
C SER A 549 -5.15 -5.06 10.22
N GLY A 550 -6.15 -5.06 11.10
CA GLY A 550 -7.15 -3.99 11.18
C GLY A 550 -7.98 -3.84 9.89
N GLY A 551 -8.51 -2.64 9.65
CA GLY A 551 -9.28 -2.35 8.43
C GLY A 551 -10.66 -2.99 8.43
N SER A 552 -10.87 -4.04 7.62
CA SER A 552 -12.18 -4.71 7.46
C SER A 552 -12.68 -5.42 8.72
N GLN A 553 -11.76 -5.80 9.60
CA GLN A 553 -12.04 -6.50 10.86
C GLN A 553 -11.87 -5.60 12.10
N GLN A 554 -11.67 -4.29 11.91
CA GLN A 554 -11.51 -3.34 13.01
C GLN A 554 -12.85 -2.69 13.37
N TRP A 555 -13.32 -2.96 14.59
CA TRP A 555 -14.58 -2.50 15.13
C TRP A 555 -14.38 -1.72 16.42
N VAL A 556 -14.91 -0.51 16.49
CA VAL A 556 -14.73 0.37 17.66
C VAL A 556 -16.10 0.70 18.25
N PHE A 557 -16.24 0.53 19.56
CA PHE A 557 -17.37 1.07 20.30
C PHE A 557 -17.18 2.59 20.43
N GLY A 558 -17.88 3.34 19.58
CA GLY A 558 -17.86 4.80 19.58
C GLY A 558 -18.76 5.41 20.65
N LYS A 559 -18.84 6.75 20.65
CA LYS A 559 -19.80 7.50 21.48
C LYS A 559 -21.23 6.97 21.32
N SER A 560 -22.00 6.95 22.41
CA SER A 560 -23.38 6.43 22.41
C SER A 560 -23.50 4.94 22.06
N ASN A 561 -22.51 4.12 22.39
CA ASN A 561 -22.51 2.67 22.14
C ASN A 561 -22.68 2.28 20.66
N ARG A 562 -22.34 3.18 19.74
CA ARG A 562 -22.39 2.88 18.30
C ARG A 562 -21.25 1.93 17.94
N LEU A 563 -21.58 0.82 17.29
CA LEU A 563 -20.57 -0.12 16.82
C LEU A 563 -20.06 0.33 15.44
N TYR A 564 -18.93 1.02 15.44
CA TYR A 564 -18.34 1.67 14.27
C TYR A 564 -17.34 0.75 13.57
N GLN A 565 -17.42 0.69 12.24
CA GLN A 565 -16.48 -0.05 11.40
C GLN A 565 -15.52 0.94 10.72
N VAL A 566 -14.22 0.80 11.00
CA VAL A 566 -13.21 1.82 10.67
C VAL A 566 -12.94 1.97 9.16
N SER A 567 -12.86 0.87 8.40
CA SER A 567 -12.61 0.90 6.95
C SER A 567 -13.82 1.36 6.11
N VAL A 568 -15.03 1.12 6.59
CA VAL A 568 -16.29 1.47 5.92
C VAL A 568 -16.70 2.89 6.32
N GLY A 569 -16.31 3.35 7.51
CA GLY A 569 -16.69 4.67 8.00
C GLY A 569 -18.15 4.75 8.47
N GLN A 570 -18.80 3.60 8.66
CA GLN A 570 -20.22 3.48 8.99
C GLN A 570 -20.42 2.70 10.28
N CYS A 571 -21.64 2.71 10.81
CA CYS A 571 -22.03 2.01 12.02
C CYS A 571 -22.94 0.82 11.71
N LEU A 572 -22.81 -0.25 12.50
CA LEU A 572 -23.68 -1.42 12.37
C LEU A 572 -25.11 -1.05 12.80
N LYS A 573 -26.09 -1.29 11.94
CA LYS A 573 -27.50 -0.99 12.16
C LYS A 573 -28.35 -2.25 12.05
N LEU A 574 -29.30 -2.41 12.98
CA LEU A 574 -30.38 -3.39 12.84
C LEU A 574 -31.37 -2.93 11.76
N VAL A 575 -31.49 -3.69 10.68
CA VAL A 575 -32.41 -3.45 9.57
C VAL A 575 -33.78 -3.99 9.95
N ASP A 576 -34.78 -3.11 9.91
CA ASP A 576 -36.16 -3.40 10.30
C ASP A 576 -36.24 -4.13 11.67
N PRO A 577 -36.14 -3.38 12.78
CA PRO A 577 -36.16 -3.93 14.14
C PRO A 577 -37.37 -4.83 14.45
N MET A 578 -38.48 -4.67 13.70
CA MET A 578 -39.70 -5.46 13.86
C MET A 578 -39.64 -6.79 13.12
N SER A 579 -38.73 -6.94 12.15
CA SER A 579 -38.56 -8.16 11.39
C SER A 579 -38.05 -9.31 12.25
N ARG A 580 -38.66 -10.50 12.09
CA ARG A 580 -38.11 -11.74 12.67
C ARG A 580 -36.81 -12.20 12.02
N LYS A 581 -36.46 -11.66 10.85
CA LYS A 581 -35.23 -12.05 10.13
C LYS A 581 -33.97 -11.45 10.77
N GLY A 582 -34.11 -10.32 11.48
CA GLY A 582 -33.02 -9.70 12.22
C GLY A 582 -31.82 -9.28 11.37
N TYR A 583 -32.04 -8.84 10.13
CA TYR A 583 -30.94 -8.43 9.26
C TYR A 583 -30.18 -7.25 9.84
N VAL A 584 -28.88 -7.19 9.58
CA VAL A 584 -28.04 -6.05 9.94
C VAL A 584 -27.35 -5.52 8.69
N SER A 585 -27.07 -4.22 8.67
CA SER A 585 -26.35 -3.57 7.58
C SER A 585 -25.45 -2.46 8.13
N MET A 586 -24.57 -1.95 7.29
CA MET A 586 -23.85 -0.73 7.59
C MET A 586 -24.71 0.48 7.20
N ALA A 587 -24.65 1.54 8.01
CA ALA A 587 -25.36 2.79 7.78
C ALA A 587 -24.55 3.99 8.29
N ILE A 588 -24.80 5.17 7.73
CA ILE A 588 -24.25 6.44 8.23
C ILE A 588 -24.53 6.53 9.73
N CYS A 589 -23.49 6.84 10.51
CA CYS A 589 -23.56 6.83 11.97
C CYS A 589 -24.47 7.96 12.48
N ASP A 590 -25.65 7.63 13.00
CA ASP A 590 -26.65 8.58 13.48
C ASP A 590 -26.91 8.48 14.99
N GLY A 591 -26.37 7.46 15.66
CA GLY A 591 -26.55 7.23 17.10
C GLY A 591 -27.95 6.77 17.49
N SER A 592 -28.81 6.44 16.52
CA SER A 592 -30.15 5.90 16.76
C SER A 592 -30.09 4.61 17.58
N PRO A 593 -31.13 4.27 18.36
CA PRO A 593 -31.16 3.02 19.15
C PRO A 593 -30.85 1.76 18.34
N SER A 594 -31.23 1.74 17.05
CA SER A 594 -30.93 0.64 16.12
C SER A 594 -29.44 0.41 15.85
N GLN A 595 -28.60 1.43 16.08
CA GLN A 595 -27.15 1.41 15.94
C GLN A 595 -26.40 1.24 17.27
N GLN A 596 -27.11 1.17 18.40
CA GLN A 596 -26.49 1.05 19.71
C GLN A 596 -26.34 -0.43 20.09
N TRP A 597 -25.10 -0.84 20.36
CA TRP A 597 -24.73 -2.20 20.70
C TRP A 597 -23.86 -2.19 21.94
N HIS A 598 -24.10 -3.12 22.87
CA HIS A 598 -23.23 -3.30 24.02
C HIS A 598 -22.83 -4.77 24.13
N LEU A 599 -21.64 -5.01 24.68
CA LEU A 599 -21.14 -6.35 24.93
C LEU A 599 -21.45 -6.70 26.39
N GLU A 600 -22.41 -7.59 26.60
CA GLU A 600 -22.84 -8.08 27.92
C GLU A 600 -22.12 -9.39 28.25
N ASN A 601 -21.48 -9.46 29.42
CA ASN A 601 -20.62 -10.59 29.79
C ASN A 601 -21.38 -11.91 30.02
#